data_AF-A0A7Z9XUM6-F1
#
_entry.id   AF-A0A7Z9XUM6-F1
#
_cell.length_a   1.000
_cell.length_b   1.000
_cell.length_c   1.000
_cell.angle_alpha   90.00
_cell.angle_beta   90.00
_cell.angle_gamma   90.00
#
_symmetry.space_group_name_H-M   'P 1'
#
loop_
_entity.id
_entity.type
_entity.pdbx_description
1 polymer ?
#
loop_
_entity_poly.entity_id
_entity_poly.type
_entity_poly.pdbx_seq_one_letter_code
_entity_poly.pdbx_strand_id
1 'polypeptide(L)'
;VGCQTNRPFGIAGESFENPMYLDNLVESLGADACTTYEKKVQCCGGALAFSEPEKSQEMIKGIIEAAYDHGADMIATPCPLCQANVEIYQDQINEKYDTKFNIPVVYYSQLISVAYGRSASDAALDGQLIPATQLEDIAKK
;
A
#
# COMPACT_ATOMS: atom_id res chain seq x y z
N VAL A 1 1.93 4.04 -6.21
CA VAL A 1 3.06 3.14 -6.63
C VAL A 1 4.36 3.54 -5.94
N GLY A 2 5.35 2.64 -5.83
CA GLY A 2 6.65 2.95 -5.22
C GLY A 2 7.55 3.84 -6.10
N CYS A 3 8.41 4.64 -5.47
CA CYS A 3 9.26 5.62 -6.16
C CYS A 3 10.21 4.99 -7.20
N GLN A 4 10.90 3.90 -6.84
CA GLN A 4 11.83 3.18 -7.73
C GLN A 4 11.12 2.35 -8.82
N THR A 5 9.81 2.09 -8.66
CA THR A 5 9.03 1.39 -9.68
C THR A 5 8.77 2.30 -10.88
N ASN A 6 8.47 3.57 -10.62
CA ASN A 6 8.09 4.51 -11.67
C ASN A 6 9.24 5.41 -12.12
N ARG A 7 10.27 5.63 -11.30
CA ARG A 7 11.37 6.57 -11.59
C ARG A 7 12.73 5.88 -11.43
N PRO A 8 13.76 6.27 -12.22
CA PRO A 8 13.74 7.31 -13.25
C PRO A 8 13.30 6.82 -14.63
N PHE A 9 13.29 5.51 -14.87
CA PHE A 9 13.09 4.97 -16.22
C PHE A 9 11.64 4.64 -16.57
N GLY A 10 10.79 4.41 -15.56
CA GLY A 10 9.34 4.21 -15.72
C GLY A 10 8.95 3.10 -16.68
N ILE A 11 7.65 3.03 -16.98
CA ILE A 11 7.12 2.20 -18.06
C ILE A 11 6.92 3.10 -19.28
N ALA A 12 7.30 2.62 -20.46
CA ALA A 12 7.12 3.38 -21.69
C ALA A 12 5.64 3.73 -21.92
N GLY A 13 5.33 5.02 -22.09
CA GLY A 13 3.96 5.51 -22.28
C GLY A 13 3.19 5.78 -20.98
N GLU A 14 3.77 5.50 -19.82
CA GLU A 14 3.18 5.82 -18.50
C GLU A 14 3.70 7.17 -17.97
N SER A 15 2.91 7.80 -17.10
CA SER A 15 3.28 9.07 -16.49
C SER A 15 4.13 8.85 -15.23
N PHE A 16 5.21 9.64 -15.09
CA PHE A 16 6.04 9.67 -13.89
C PHE A 16 5.32 10.25 -12.66
N GLU A 17 4.33 11.11 -12.89
CA GLU A 17 3.60 11.87 -11.86
C GLU A 17 2.20 11.31 -11.59
N ASN A 18 1.62 10.58 -12.55
CA ASN A 18 0.35 9.89 -12.37
C ASN A 18 0.31 8.57 -13.16
N PRO A 19 1.09 7.56 -12.75
CA PRO A 19 1.07 6.24 -13.38
C PRO A 19 -0.27 5.54 -13.11
N MET A 20 -0.76 4.79 -14.09
CA MET A 20 -2.05 4.10 -14.01
C MET A 20 -1.91 2.57 -14.01
N TYR A 21 -0.72 2.02 -14.30
CA TYR A 21 -0.52 0.58 -14.46
C TYR A 21 -0.91 -0.27 -13.24
N LEU A 22 -0.69 0.23 -12.00
CA LEU A 22 -1.09 -0.50 -10.80
C LEU A 22 -2.60 -0.37 -10.57
N ASP A 23 -3.17 0.80 -10.85
CA ASP A 23 -4.62 1.02 -10.76
C ASP A 23 -5.35 0.08 -11.72
N ASN A 24 -4.92 0.04 -12.98
CA ASN A 24 -5.44 -0.86 -14.01
C ASN A 24 -5.30 -2.33 -13.62
N LEU A 25 -4.19 -2.72 -12.95
CA LEU A 25 -4.02 -4.07 -12.43
C LEU A 25 -5.08 -4.38 -11.36
N VAL A 26 -5.25 -3.50 -10.37
CA VAL A 26 -6.22 -3.66 -9.28
C VAL A 26 -7.64 -3.76 -9.84
N GLU A 27 -8.01 -2.88 -10.78
CA GLU A 27 -9.30 -2.91 -11.49
C GLU A 27 -9.51 -4.21 -12.26
N SER A 28 -8.46 -4.71 -12.94
CA SER A 28 -8.54 -5.97 -13.68
C SER A 28 -8.75 -7.20 -12.78
N LEU A 29 -8.37 -7.11 -11.50
CA LEU A 29 -8.61 -8.14 -10.50
C LEU A 29 -10.00 -8.03 -9.85
N GLY A 30 -10.80 -7.01 -10.21
CA GLY A 30 -12.16 -6.80 -9.72
C GLY A 30 -12.29 -5.95 -8.46
N ALA A 31 -11.22 -5.22 -8.08
CA ALA A 31 -11.26 -4.25 -6.98
C ALA A 31 -11.33 -2.81 -7.54
N ASP A 32 -11.82 -1.87 -6.74
CA ASP A 32 -11.91 -0.47 -7.15
C ASP A 32 -10.62 0.30 -6.77
N ALA A 33 -9.91 0.83 -7.77
CA ALA A 33 -8.70 1.61 -7.53
C ALA A 33 -9.04 3.07 -7.17
N CYS A 34 -8.54 3.55 -6.03
CA CYS A 34 -8.59 4.99 -5.73
C CYS A 34 -7.59 5.74 -6.62
N THR A 35 -8.07 6.30 -7.73
CA THR A 35 -7.20 6.94 -8.74
C THR A 35 -6.83 8.38 -8.40
N THR A 36 -7.61 9.04 -7.55
CA THR A 36 -7.44 10.44 -7.16
C THR A 36 -7.36 10.57 -5.64
N TYR A 37 -6.14 10.74 -5.13
CA TYR A 37 -5.88 11.02 -3.72
C TYR A 37 -4.56 11.77 -3.59
N GLU A 38 -4.40 12.55 -2.52
CA GLU A 38 -3.15 13.21 -2.23
C GLU A 38 -2.06 12.14 -2.02
N LYS A 39 -0.84 12.41 -2.49
CA LYS A 39 0.33 11.54 -2.25
C LYS A 39 0.37 10.20 -3.02
N LYS A 40 -0.40 10.03 -4.10
CA LYS A 40 -0.35 8.84 -4.99
C LYS A 40 1.05 8.37 -5.43
N VAL A 41 1.95 9.32 -5.70
CA VAL A 41 3.34 9.07 -6.12
C VAL A 41 4.38 9.46 -5.05
N GLN A 42 3.96 9.66 -3.79
CA GLN A 42 4.86 10.00 -2.70
C GLN A 42 5.75 8.82 -2.30
N CYS A 43 7.00 9.12 -1.95
CA CYS A 43 7.92 8.13 -1.38
C CYS A 43 7.44 7.68 0.01
N CYS A 44 7.55 6.39 0.31
CA CYS A 44 7.24 5.87 1.64
C CYS A 44 8.24 6.28 2.72
N GLY A 45 9.38 6.91 2.40
CA GLY A 45 10.41 7.28 3.37
C GLY A 45 11.32 6.13 3.82
N GLY A 46 11.19 4.91 3.27
CA GLY A 46 11.91 3.73 3.77
C GLY A 46 13.44 3.86 3.84
N ALA A 47 14.07 4.59 2.92
CA ALA A 47 15.52 4.85 2.97
C ALA A 47 15.94 5.78 4.12
N LEU A 48 15.00 6.57 4.65
CA LEU A 48 15.19 7.50 5.76
C LEU A 48 14.78 6.90 7.10
N ALA A 49 14.14 5.72 7.12
CA ALA A 49 13.57 5.13 8.33
C ALA A 49 14.59 4.97 9.47
N PHE A 50 15.86 4.73 9.15
CA PHE A 50 16.92 4.59 10.14
C PHE A 50 17.63 5.92 10.47
N SER A 51 17.96 6.73 9.47
CA SER A 51 18.78 7.94 9.66
C SER A 51 17.95 9.14 10.11
N GLU A 52 16.70 9.23 9.67
CA GLU A 52 15.80 10.38 9.84
C GLU A 52 14.37 9.88 10.11
N PRO A 53 14.15 9.12 11.21
CA PRO A 53 12.89 8.41 11.47
C PRO A 53 11.68 9.34 11.54
N GLU A 54 11.84 10.54 12.09
CA GLU A 54 10.73 11.50 12.19
C GLU A 54 10.23 11.96 10.82
N LYS A 55 11.15 12.25 9.89
CA LYS A 55 10.80 12.62 8.51
C LYS A 55 10.18 11.43 7.78
N SER A 56 10.69 10.22 7.99
CA SER A 56 10.11 8.99 7.42
C SER A 56 8.66 8.82 7.89
N GLN A 57 8.41 8.90 9.20
CA GLN A 57 7.07 8.76 9.78
C GLN A 57 6.08 9.82 9.29
N GLU A 58 6.53 11.08 9.12
CA GLU A 58 5.69 12.13 8.54
C GLU A 58 5.28 11.81 7.09
N MET A 59 6.21 11.28 6.27
CA MET A 59 5.90 10.86 4.90
C MET A 59 4.94 9.67 4.86
N ILE A 60 5.10 8.70 5.76
CA ILE A 60 4.22 7.54 5.89
C ILE A 60 2.82 7.98 6.31
N LYS A 61 2.72 8.85 7.34
CA LYS A 61 1.45 9.42 7.82
C LYS A 61 0.67 10.01 6.66
N GLY A 62 1.30 10.84 5.83
CA GLY A 62 0.62 11.48 4.70
C GLY A 62 0.06 10.50 3.65
N ILE A 63 0.68 9.33 3.47
CA ILE A 63 0.15 8.29 2.58
C ILE A 63 -1.07 7.61 3.21
N ILE A 64 -0.97 7.25 4.50
CA ILE A 64 -2.04 6.55 5.21
C ILE A 64 -3.26 7.46 5.39
N GLU A 65 -3.04 8.73 5.76
CA GLU A 65 -4.08 9.74 5.94
C GLU A 65 -4.83 9.98 4.62
N ALA A 66 -4.12 10.12 3.49
CA ALA A 66 -4.77 10.26 2.20
C ALA A 66 -5.61 9.02 1.81
N ALA A 67 -5.10 7.81 2.09
CA ALA A 67 -5.86 6.58 1.88
C ALA A 67 -7.10 6.50 2.79
N TYR A 68 -6.95 6.89 4.06
CA TYR A 68 -8.02 6.91 5.06
C TYR A 68 -9.14 7.90 4.68
N ASP A 69 -8.77 9.12 4.30
CA ASP A 69 -9.71 10.19 3.96
C ASP A 69 -10.50 9.89 2.68
N HIS A 70 -9.91 9.11 1.76
CA HIS A 70 -10.58 8.63 0.55
C HIS A 70 -11.36 7.32 0.76
N GLY A 71 -11.40 6.79 1.99
CA GLY A 71 -12.16 5.60 2.33
C GLY A 71 -11.59 4.30 1.75
N ALA A 72 -10.28 4.21 1.54
CA ALA A 72 -9.66 3.00 1.03
C ALA A 72 -9.69 1.86 2.06
N ASP A 73 -10.10 0.66 1.64
CA ASP A 73 -10.11 -0.54 2.48
C ASP A 73 -8.70 -1.09 2.75
N MET A 74 -7.76 -0.86 1.84
CA MET A 74 -6.38 -1.33 1.92
C MET A 74 -5.45 -0.52 1.01
N ILE A 75 -4.15 -0.58 1.28
CA ILE A 75 -3.10 0.00 0.43
C ILE A 75 -2.40 -1.11 -0.34
N ALA A 76 -2.40 -1.06 -1.67
CA ALA A 76 -1.66 -1.97 -2.52
C ALA A 76 -0.32 -1.38 -2.98
N THR A 77 0.75 -2.18 -2.96
CA THR A 77 2.06 -1.71 -3.40
C THR A 77 2.90 -2.78 -4.11
N PRO A 78 3.70 -2.41 -5.12
CA PRO A 78 4.63 -3.32 -5.78
C PRO A 78 6.05 -3.26 -5.19
N CYS A 79 6.24 -2.60 -4.04
CA CYS A 79 7.54 -2.45 -3.40
C CYS A 79 7.51 -3.04 -1.98
N PRO A 80 8.32 -4.08 -1.68
CA PRO A 80 8.33 -4.72 -0.36
C PRO A 80 8.73 -3.77 0.76
N LEU A 81 9.64 -2.84 0.49
CA LEU A 81 10.03 -1.81 1.46
C LEU A 81 8.87 -0.84 1.74
N CYS A 82 8.09 -0.47 0.72
CA CYS A 82 6.91 0.36 0.93
C CYS A 82 5.86 -0.38 1.77
N GLN A 83 5.64 -1.68 1.51
CA GLN A 83 4.71 -2.48 2.29
C GLN A 83 5.10 -2.49 3.76
N ALA A 84 6.32 -2.95 4.06
CA ALA A 84 6.82 -3.04 5.43
C ALA A 84 6.80 -1.68 6.13
N ASN A 85 7.27 -0.61 5.46
CA ASN A 85 7.39 0.70 6.09
C ASN A 85 6.02 1.33 6.38
N VAL A 86 5.05 1.22 5.47
CA VAL A 86 3.72 1.80 5.68
C VAL A 86 2.92 1.00 6.72
N GLU A 87 3.19 -0.30 6.85
CA GLU A 87 2.49 -1.17 7.80
C GLU A 87 3.07 -1.10 9.22
N ILE A 88 4.39 -1.27 9.38
CA ILE A 88 5.05 -1.41 10.70
C ILE A 88 4.91 -0.15 11.56
N TYR A 89 4.88 1.03 10.94
CA TYR A 89 4.91 2.29 11.68
C TYR A 89 3.53 2.86 12.02
N GLN A 90 2.41 2.22 11.67
CA GLN A 90 1.08 2.78 11.94
C GLN A 90 0.84 2.99 13.44
N ASP A 91 1.21 2.03 14.29
CA ASP A 91 1.06 2.16 15.75
C ASP A 91 1.85 3.35 16.32
N GLN A 92 3.10 3.51 15.87
CA GLN A 92 3.96 4.62 16.31
C GLN A 92 3.43 5.98 15.82
N ILE A 93 2.88 6.01 14.60
CA ILE A 93 2.24 7.21 14.03
C ILE A 93 0.96 7.54 14.80
N ASN A 94 0.16 6.53 15.15
CA ASN A 94 -1.04 6.69 15.97
C ASN A 94 -0.72 7.32 17.32
N GLU A 95 0.28 6.79 18.03
CA GLU A 95 0.73 7.32 19.33
C GLU A 95 1.26 8.75 19.20
N LYS A 96 2.07 9.03 18.18
CA LYS A 96 2.74 10.34 18.02
C LYS A 96 1.80 11.46 17.57
N TYR A 97 0.84 11.16 16.70
CA TYR A 97 -0.01 12.15 16.05
C TYR A 97 -1.48 12.12 16.52
N ASP A 98 -1.80 11.32 17.54
CA ASP A 98 -3.16 11.09 18.04
C ASP A 98 -4.12 10.67 16.92
N THR A 99 -3.67 9.70 16.12
CA THR A 99 -4.42 9.13 14.99
C THR A 99 -4.86 7.70 15.30
N LYS A 100 -5.71 7.14 14.45
CA LYS A 100 -6.34 5.82 14.65
C LYS A 100 -6.29 4.98 13.38
N PHE A 101 -5.21 5.10 12.63
CA PHE A 101 -5.00 4.35 11.41
C PHE A 101 -4.85 2.87 11.70
N ASN A 102 -5.50 2.04 10.89
CA ASN A 102 -5.40 0.59 10.96
C ASN A 102 -5.72 0.03 9.58
N ILE A 103 -4.96 0.48 8.57
CA ILE A 103 -5.20 0.13 7.16
C ILE A 103 -4.23 -0.98 6.75
N PRO A 104 -4.72 -2.14 6.28
CA PRO A 104 -3.86 -3.22 5.82
C PRO A 104 -3.07 -2.80 4.57
N VAL A 105 -1.82 -3.24 4.50
CA VAL A 105 -0.93 -2.96 3.35
C VAL A 105 -0.55 -4.28 2.67
N VAL A 106 -1.01 -4.46 1.44
CA VAL A 106 -0.84 -5.69 0.67
C VAL A 106 0.17 -5.52 -0.46
N TYR A 107 0.93 -6.57 -0.72
CA TYR A 107 1.72 -6.66 -1.93
C TYR A 107 0.84 -7.05 -3.12
N TYR A 108 1.10 -6.48 -4.30
CA TYR A 108 0.25 -6.71 -5.48
C TYR A 108 0.09 -8.20 -5.85
N SER A 109 1.09 -9.05 -5.60
CA SER A 109 0.97 -10.48 -5.90
C SER A 109 0.02 -11.21 -4.96
N GLN A 110 -0.19 -10.69 -3.74
CA GLN A 110 -1.18 -11.24 -2.81
C GLN A 110 -2.59 -11.00 -3.35
N LEU A 111 -2.85 -9.81 -3.90
CA LEU A 111 -4.10 -9.51 -4.61
C LEU A 111 -4.31 -10.46 -5.79
N ILE A 112 -3.28 -10.67 -6.63
CA ILE A 112 -3.36 -11.60 -7.77
C ILE A 112 -3.67 -13.02 -7.28
N SER A 113 -3.00 -13.47 -6.21
CA SER A 113 -3.19 -14.82 -5.66
C SER A 113 -4.65 -15.04 -5.25
N VAL A 114 -5.23 -14.11 -4.50
CA VAL A 114 -6.62 -14.19 -4.03
C VAL A 114 -7.61 -14.09 -5.19
N ALA A 115 -7.39 -13.17 -6.13
CA ALA A 115 -8.22 -13.04 -7.33
C ALA A 115 -8.21 -14.32 -8.19
N TYR A 116 -7.13 -15.09 -8.16
CA TYR A 116 -7.01 -16.38 -8.86
C TYR A 116 -7.52 -17.58 -8.03
N GLY A 117 -8.24 -17.33 -6.93
CA GLY A 117 -8.88 -18.35 -6.12
C GLY A 117 -7.94 -19.13 -5.23
N ARG A 118 -6.80 -18.54 -4.83
CA ARG A 118 -5.89 -19.15 -3.86
C ARG A 118 -6.35 -18.86 -2.43
N SER A 119 -5.99 -19.76 -1.52
CA SER A 119 -6.32 -19.62 -0.10
C SER A 119 -5.55 -18.46 0.55
N ALA A 120 -6.02 -17.98 1.71
CA ALA A 120 -5.33 -16.93 2.47
C ALA A 120 -3.89 -17.32 2.84
N SER A 121 -3.65 -18.61 3.10
CA SER A 121 -2.31 -19.15 3.39
C SER A 121 -1.42 -19.18 2.14
N ASP A 122 -1.95 -19.58 0.99
CA ASP A 122 -1.20 -19.54 -0.28
C ASP A 122 -0.85 -18.10 -0.69
N ALA A 123 -1.71 -17.14 -0.34
CA ALA A 123 -1.50 -15.72 -0.55
C ALA A 123 -0.64 -15.05 0.55
N ALA A 124 -0.20 -15.81 1.56
CA ALA A 124 0.59 -15.33 2.70
C ALA A 124 -0.03 -14.13 3.43
N LEU A 125 -1.37 -14.11 3.57
CA LEU A 125 -2.07 -13.04 4.31
C LEU A 125 -1.86 -13.15 5.82
N ASP A 126 -1.47 -14.32 6.32
CA ASP A 126 -1.13 -14.60 7.71
C ASP A 126 0.19 -13.96 8.18
N GLY A 127 0.99 -13.41 7.25
CA GLY A 127 2.23 -12.70 7.54
C GLY A 127 2.08 -11.20 7.80
N GLN A 128 0.87 -10.64 7.63
CA GLN A 128 0.61 -9.21 7.82
C GLN A 128 0.53 -8.84 9.31
N LEU A 129 0.99 -7.63 9.64
CA LEU A 129 0.81 -7.08 10.99
C LEU A 129 -0.60 -6.54 11.17
N ILE A 130 -1.17 -5.94 10.11
CA ILE A 130 -2.55 -5.48 10.08
C ILE A 130 -3.33 -6.42 9.15
N PRO A 131 -4.22 -7.28 9.69
CA PRO A 131 -4.91 -8.28 8.89
C PRO A 131 -5.79 -7.66 7.79
N ALA A 132 -5.61 -8.10 6.55
CA ALA A 132 -6.49 -7.75 5.43
C ALA A 132 -7.79 -8.57 5.46
N THR A 133 -8.61 -8.38 6.50
CA THR A 133 -9.82 -9.18 6.78
C THR A 133 -10.75 -9.36 5.58
N GLN A 134 -11.01 -8.30 4.82
CA GLN A 134 -11.84 -8.39 3.61
C GLN A 134 -11.24 -9.33 2.56
N LEU A 135 -9.92 -9.29 2.38
CA LEU A 135 -9.22 -10.13 1.43
C LEU A 135 -9.14 -11.59 1.91
N GLU A 136 -8.96 -11.81 3.22
CA GLU A 136 -9.06 -13.13 3.83
C GLU A 136 -10.45 -13.74 3.64
N ASP A 137 -11.51 -12.95 3.79
CA ASP A 137 -12.89 -13.42 3.63
C ASP A 137 -13.22 -13.78 2.17
N ILE A 138 -12.61 -13.09 1.20
CA ILE A 138 -12.67 -13.47 -0.21
C ILE A 138 -11.95 -14.82 -0.43
N ALA A 139 -10.77 -14.99 0.17
CA ALA A 139 -9.96 -16.20 0.02
C ALA A 139 -10.49 -17.44 0.77
N LYS A 140 -11.53 -17.28 1.60
CA LYS A 140 -12.23 -18.39 2.30
C LYS A 140 -13.35 -19.03 1.47
N LYS A 141 -13.79 -18.39 0.39
CA LYS A 141 -14.84 -18.90 -0.50
C LYS A 141 -14.31 -19.98 -1.44
#